data_AF-A0A2M7VD05-F1
#
_entry.id   AF-A0A2M7VD05-F1
#
_cell.length_a   1.000
_cell.length_b   1.000
_cell.length_c   1.000
_cell.angle_alpha   90.00
_cell.angle_beta   90.00
_cell.angle_gamma   90.00
#
_symmetry.space_group_name_H-M   'P 1'
#
loop_
_entity.id
_entity.type
_entity.pdbx_description
1 polymer ?
#
loop_
_entity_poly.entity_id
_entity_poly.type
_entity_poly.pdbx_seq_one_letter_code
_entity_poly.pdbx_strand_id
1 'polypeptide(L)'
;MKQIVTAILIFVFVISLISFSFTFTQVTNEEKRLENDIQHRSSILSNSLKESVEPNFINKSDIYLQSVVERFADNKRFAGLAVVDNKGTIVAVSSSLPKEISNAQKIAADVMDGDKESGDFVDFENKKMYVFASPLHDDKSVVGSLIIVQNAGYINTRLIDIWKNNLIRLSIQIFIIVVAVLLVTRWLIFKPIRNLAESLKSTRAGSNDTNKFLANSILFQPLTKEISNIQKSLLEARIAVSEEARVSLEKLDSPWTAERLKQFTKDILKDRTIVVVSNREPYIHTKNGNKIDYYFPASGMVTAIEPVMQATGGTWIAHGSGDADRLVVDKNDTIQVPPNNPKYTLRRVWLTEEEEKGYYYGFSNEALYPLCLMAHIRPIFSQENYEQYKKVNEKFAQTILSEIKHLKKPIVFVQDFHFALLPRMIKNARPDATVGLFWHIPWVSAESFSICPQKKEILDGMLGADLIGFHTQLHCNNFTETVGRELESLIDFEQFT
;
A
#
# COMPACT_ATOMS: atom_id res chain seq x y z
N MET A 1 -8.44 -6.50 4.18
CA MET A 1 -9.28 -5.46 4.82
C MET A 1 -10.64 -5.98 5.27
N LYS A 2 -11.44 -6.65 4.41
CA LYS A 2 -12.77 -7.16 4.80
C LYS A 2 -12.78 -7.99 6.10
N GLN A 3 -11.88 -8.98 6.23
CA GLN A 3 -11.80 -9.82 7.44
C GLN A 3 -11.49 -9.04 8.73
N ILE A 4 -10.67 -7.98 8.65
CA ILE A 4 -10.32 -7.14 9.81
C ILE A 4 -11.54 -6.32 10.25
N VAL A 5 -12.26 -5.75 9.27
CA VAL A 5 -13.50 -4.99 9.52
C VAL A 5 -14.56 -5.91 10.13
N THR A 6 -14.71 -7.13 9.61
CA THR A 6 -15.64 -8.13 10.17
C THR A 6 -15.29 -8.50 11.61
N ALA A 7 -14.00 -8.73 11.92
CA ALA A 7 -13.57 -9.05 13.27
C ALA A 7 -13.85 -7.90 14.26
N ILE A 8 -13.60 -6.64 13.85
CA ILE A 8 -13.92 -5.45 14.66
C ILE A 8 -15.43 -5.36 14.91
N LEU A 9 -16.26 -5.55 13.89
CA LEU A 9 -17.71 -5.48 14.01
C LEU A 9 -18.27 -6.53 14.98
N ILE A 10 -17.77 -7.78 14.90
CA ILE A 10 -18.16 -8.84 15.83
C ILE A 10 -17.80 -8.46 17.26
N PHE A 11 -16.58 -7.96 17.48
CA PHE A 11 -16.11 -7.60 18.82
C PHE A 11 -16.91 -6.43 19.41
N VAL A 12 -17.20 -5.41 18.61
CA VAL A 12 -18.04 -4.27 19.00
C VAL A 12 -19.45 -4.73 19.34
N PHE A 13 -20.02 -5.64 18.56
CA PHE A 13 -21.35 -6.19 18.80
C PHE A 13 -21.42 -6.95 20.14
N VAL A 14 -20.47 -7.86 20.39
CA VAL A 14 -20.42 -8.66 21.62
C VAL A 14 -20.26 -7.77 22.85
N ILE A 15 -19.37 -6.78 22.81
CA ILE A 15 -19.16 -5.85 23.94
C ILE A 15 -20.41 -5.00 24.19
N SER A 16 -21.02 -4.50 23.12
CA SER A 16 -22.25 -3.70 23.25
C SER A 16 -23.37 -4.51 23.88
N LEU A 17 -23.52 -5.78 23.50
CA LEU A 17 -24.52 -6.68 24.06
C LEU A 17 -24.29 -6.94 25.56
N ILE A 18 -23.05 -7.25 25.95
CA ILE A 18 -22.68 -7.48 27.36
C ILE A 18 -22.91 -6.21 28.19
N SER A 19 -22.46 -5.05 27.70
CA SER A 19 -22.60 -3.77 28.39
C SER A 19 -24.07 -3.36 28.54
N PHE A 20 -24.89 -3.60 27.51
CA PHE A 20 -26.32 -3.33 27.57
C PHE A 20 -27.00 -4.22 28.60
N SER A 21 -26.73 -5.53 28.59
CA SER A 21 -27.26 -6.48 29.57
C SER A 21 -26.90 -6.08 30.99
N PHE A 22 -25.63 -5.74 31.26
CA PHE A 22 -25.20 -5.30 32.58
C PHE A 22 -25.86 -3.99 33.01
N THR A 23 -25.97 -3.01 32.11
CA THR A 23 -26.62 -1.72 32.40
C THR A 23 -28.10 -1.91 32.70
N PHE A 24 -28.78 -2.77 31.94
CA PHE A 24 -30.18 -3.09 32.17
C PHE A 24 -30.39 -3.73 33.55
N THR A 25 -29.57 -4.73 33.91
CA THR A 25 -29.59 -5.33 35.26
C THR A 25 -29.27 -4.31 36.35
N GLN A 26 -28.32 -3.41 36.13
CA GLN A 26 -27.97 -2.36 37.09
C GLN A 26 -29.12 -1.39 37.33
N VAL A 27 -29.76 -0.92 36.26
CA VAL A 27 -30.89 0.03 36.32
C VAL A 27 -32.07 -0.60 37.03
N THR A 28 -32.46 -1.82 36.65
CA THR A 28 -33.58 -2.54 37.29
C THR A 28 -33.34 -2.84 38.77
N ASN A 29 -32.10 -3.18 39.15
CA ASN A 29 -31.77 -3.40 40.56
C ASN A 29 -31.76 -2.08 41.36
N GLU A 30 -31.23 -1.00 40.78
CA GLU A 30 -31.19 0.29 41.45
C GLU A 30 -32.58 0.91 41.57
N GLU A 31 -33.45 0.75 40.57
CA GLU A 31 -34.86 1.15 40.64
C GLU A 31 -35.56 0.46 41.82
N LYS A 32 -35.53 -0.88 41.88
CA LYS A 32 -36.10 -1.64 42.99
C LYS A 32 -35.52 -1.24 44.35
N ARG A 33 -34.22 -0.98 44.41
CA ARG A 33 -33.55 -0.55 45.65
C ARG A 33 -34.07 0.81 46.12
N LEU A 34 -34.20 1.78 45.22
CA LEU A 34 -34.70 3.12 45.55
C LEU A 34 -36.20 3.10 45.90
N GLU A 35 -36.99 2.28 45.23
CA GLU A 35 -38.41 2.07 45.55
C GLU A 35 -38.58 1.42 46.94
N ASN A 36 -37.79 0.39 47.26
CA ASN A 36 -37.82 -0.23 48.58
C ASN A 36 -37.33 0.73 49.68
N ASP A 37 -36.31 1.55 49.40
CA ASP A 37 -35.78 2.53 50.35
C ASP A 37 -36.81 3.63 50.67
N ILE A 38 -37.54 4.13 49.66
CA ILE A 38 -38.59 5.14 49.89
C ILE A 38 -39.79 4.54 50.62
N GLN A 39 -40.19 3.30 50.31
CA GLN A 39 -41.25 2.59 51.03
C GLN A 39 -40.89 2.32 52.49
N HIS A 40 -39.70 1.77 52.74
CA HIS A 40 -39.25 1.45 54.10
C HIS A 40 -39.15 2.71 54.98
N ARG A 41 -38.58 3.79 54.43
CA ARG A 41 -38.52 5.08 55.15
C ARG A 41 -39.90 5.67 55.41
N SER A 42 -40.82 5.55 54.45
CA SER A 42 -42.20 6.03 54.63
C SER A 42 -42.92 5.27 55.75
N SER A 43 -42.76 3.96 55.83
CA SER A 43 -43.32 3.15 56.93
C SER A 43 -42.69 3.49 58.29
N ILE A 44 -41.37 3.66 58.38
CA ILE A 44 -40.71 4.10 59.63
C ILE A 44 -41.24 5.46 60.08
N LEU A 45 -41.34 6.42 59.17
CA LEU A 45 -41.85 7.75 59.47
C LEU A 45 -43.32 7.72 59.86
N SER A 46 -44.12 6.89 59.19
CA SER A 46 -45.53 6.71 59.52
C SER A 46 -45.70 6.16 60.92
N ASN A 47 -45.00 5.09 61.28
CA ASN A 47 -45.03 4.51 62.63
C ASN A 47 -44.62 5.54 63.70
N SER A 48 -43.53 6.28 63.46
CA SER A 48 -43.07 7.31 64.41
C SER A 48 -44.04 8.49 64.55
N LEU A 49 -44.72 8.89 63.47
CA LEU A 49 -45.70 9.99 63.50
C LEU A 49 -47.04 9.53 64.06
N LYS A 50 -47.44 8.28 63.82
CA LYS A 50 -48.68 7.67 64.28
C LYS A 50 -48.81 7.73 65.81
N GLU A 51 -47.73 7.45 66.52
CA GLU A 51 -47.65 7.59 67.99
C GLU A 51 -48.00 9.01 68.49
N SER A 52 -47.72 10.05 67.68
CA SER A 52 -48.08 11.43 68.01
C SER A 52 -49.40 11.89 67.39
N VAL A 53 -49.83 11.32 66.26
CA VAL A 53 -50.98 11.79 65.48
C VAL A 53 -52.28 11.13 65.98
N GLU A 54 -52.28 9.84 66.28
CA GLU A 54 -53.49 9.10 66.71
C GLU A 54 -54.15 9.71 67.96
N PRO A 55 -53.45 9.94 69.09
CA PRO A 55 -54.10 10.47 70.30
C PRO A 55 -54.65 11.90 70.11
N ASN A 56 -53.99 12.69 69.26
CA ASN A 56 -54.38 14.07 68.99
C ASN A 56 -55.52 14.17 67.96
N PHE A 57 -55.64 13.17 67.08
CA PHE A 57 -56.76 13.02 66.16
C PHE A 57 -58.05 12.63 66.90
N ILE A 58 -57.98 11.67 67.82
CA ILE A 58 -59.13 11.26 68.66
C ILE A 58 -59.64 12.43 69.51
N ASN A 59 -58.72 13.21 70.09
CA ASN A 59 -59.03 14.38 70.92
C ASN A 59 -59.44 15.64 70.12
N LYS A 60 -59.65 15.54 68.79
CA LYS A 60 -60.03 16.65 67.89
C LYS A 60 -59.15 17.90 68.02
N SER A 61 -57.85 17.69 68.17
CA SER A 61 -56.86 18.77 68.33
C SER A 61 -56.33 19.24 66.98
N ASP A 62 -57.21 19.76 66.13
CA ASP A 62 -56.92 20.13 64.73
C ASP A 62 -55.75 21.12 64.61
N ILE A 63 -55.63 22.05 65.56
CA ILE A 63 -54.52 23.03 65.62
C ILE A 63 -53.17 22.33 65.84
N TYR A 64 -53.13 21.29 66.69
CA TYR A 64 -51.91 20.53 66.94
C TYR A 64 -51.55 19.68 65.72
N LEU A 65 -52.52 18.98 65.14
CA LEU A 65 -52.33 18.19 63.92
C LEU A 65 -51.81 19.04 62.76
N GLN A 66 -52.38 20.24 62.56
CA GLN A 66 -51.91 21.18 61.56
C GLN A 66 -50.46 21.61 61.82
N SER A 67 -50.07 21.83 63.08
CA SER A 67 -48.68 22.17 63.43
C SER A 67 -47.69 21.01 63.17
N VAL A 68 -48.13 19.75 63.33
CA VAL A 68 -47.32 18.57 63.08
C VAL A 68 -47.08 18.39 61.58
N VAL A 69 -48.13 18.48 60.75
CA VAL A 69 -47.97 18.34 59.29
C VAL A 69 -47.14 19.48 58.69
N GLU A 70 -47.29 20.71 59.21
CA GLU A 70 -46.57 21.88 58.69
C GLU A 70 -45.07 21.84 58.97
N ARG A 71 -44.62 21.21 60.06
CA ARG A 71 -43.18 21.01 60.35
C ARG A 71 -42.44 20.23 59.27
N PHE A 72 -43.16 19.47 58.45
CA PHE A 72 -42.60 18.69 57.35
C PHE A 72 -42.75 19.36 55.97
N ALA A 73 -43.33 20.56 55.91
CA ALA A 73 -43.59 21.26 54.65
C ALA A 73 -42.30 21.79 53.95
N ASP A 74 -41.30 22.19 54.74
CA ASP A 74 -40.08 22.85 54.23
C ASP A 74 -38.92 21.90 53.86
N ASN A 75 -39.15 20.58 53.85
CA ASN A 75 -38.08 19.62 53.62
C ASN A 75 -37.97 19.23 52.13
N LYS A 76 -36.82 19.50 51.49
CA LYS A 76 -36.56 19.20 50.06
C LYS A 76 -36.81 17.75 49.62
N ARG A 77 -36.88 16.78 50.54
CA ARG A 77 -37.16 15.36 50.24
C ARG A 77 -38.62 14.95 50.47
N PHE A 78 -39.39 15.74 51.21
CA PHE A 78 -40.79 15.48 51.51
C PHE A 78 -41.66 16.49 50.76
N ALA A 79 -42.72 15.99 50.13
CA ALA A 79 -43.71 16.88 49.55
C ALA A 79 -44.75 17.31 50.56
N GLY A 80 -44.97 16.49 51.60
CA GLY A 80 -45.69 16.88 52.79
C GLY A 80 -46.51 15.75 53.41
N LEU A 81 -47.37 16.12 54.35
CA LEU A 81 -48.20 15.22 55.15
C LEU A 81 -49.66 15.67 55.10
N ALA A 82 -50.58 14.72 55.11
CA ALA A 82 -52.01 14.99 55.28
C ALA A 82 -52.64 14.00 56.25
N VAL A 83 -53.63 14.45 57.01
CA VAL A 83 -54.47 13.61 57.87
C VAL A 83 -55.88 13.71 57.33
N VAL A 84 -56.50 12.56 57.05
CA VAL A 84 -57.87 12.47 56.54
C VAL A 84 -58.76 11.70 57.50
N ASP A 85 -60.03 12.09 57.57
CA ASP A 85 -61.04 11.39 58.36
C ASP A 85 -61.64 10.18 57.62
N ASN A 86 -62.50 9.42 58.31
CA ASN A 86 -63.22 8.28 57.76
C ASN A 86 -64.22 8.61 56.62
N LYS A 87 -64.43 9.88 56.29
CA LYS A 87 -65.21 10.35 55.13
C LYS A 87 -64.32 10.84 53.99
N GLY A 88 -62.99 10.77 54.15
CA GLY A 88 -62.01 11.28 53.18
C GLY A 88 -61.82 12.81 53.26
N THR A 89 -62.36 13.48 54.27
CA THR A 89 -62.19 14.91 54.51
C THR A 89 -60.80 15.16 55.09
N ILE A 90 -60.08 16.15 54.56
CA ILE A 90 -58.77 16.54 55.06
C ILE A 90 -58.94 17.31 56.38
N VAL A 91 -58.37 16.78 57.46
CA VAL A 91 -58.37 17.37 58.80
C VAL A 91 -57.13 18.26 59.01
N ALA A 92 -55.99 17.86 58.47
CA ALA A 92 -54.75 18.65 58.47
C ALA A 92 -53.96 18.37 57.19
N VAL A 93 -53.32 19.38 56.62
CA VAL A 93 -52.48 19.24 55.41
C VAL A 93 -51.34 20.24 55.40
N SER A 94 -50.13 19.80 55.08
CA SER A 94 -48.98 20.68 54.94
C SER A 94 -49.10 21.61 53.72
N SER A 95 -48.68 22.87 53.85
CA SER A 95 -48.76 23.87 52.77
C SER A 95 -47.97 23.54 51.49
N SER A 96 -47.00 22.64 51.57
CA SER A 96 -46.16 22.18 50.45
C SER A 96 -46.81 21.13 49.55
N LEU A 97 -47.95 20.56 49.96
CA LEU A 97 -48.68 19.57 49.16
C LEU A 97 -49.46 20.24 48.02
N PRO A 98 -49.43 19.69 46.79
CA PRO A 98 -50.29 20.15 45.70
C PRO A 98 -51.77 20.05 46.09
N LYS A 99 -52.59 21.00 45.64
CA LYS A 99 -54.04 21.06 45.99
C LYS A 99 -54.86 19.89 45.43
N GLU A 100 -54.32 19.14 44.46
CA GLU A 100 -54.97 18.01 43.80
C GLU A 100 -54.57 16.68 44.46
N ILE A 101 -55.04 16.40 45.69
CA ILE A 101 -54.69 15.19 46.47
C ILE A 101 -55.59 13.98 46.13
N SER A 102 -56.42 14.06 45.08
CA SER A 102 -57.47 13.06 44.78
C SER A 102 -56.95 11.62 44.66
N ASN A 103 -55.77 11.41 44.06
CA ASN A 103 -55.16 10.08 43.95
C ASN A 103 -54.60 9.56 45.28
N ALA A 104 -54.13 10.45 46.15
CA ALA A 104 -53.64 10.08 47.48
C ALA A 104 -54.80 9.79 48.46
N GLN A 105 -55.96 10.44 48.27
CA GLN A 105 -57.19 10.12 49.00
C GLN A 105 -57.70 8.72 48.66
N LYS A 106 -57.53 8.25 47.41
CA LYS A 106 -57.89 6.89 47.01
C LYS A 106 -57.05 5.84 47.76
N ILE A 107 -55.73 6.06 47.82
CA ILE A 107 -54.81 5.18 48.57
C ILE A 107 -55.19 5.17 50.05
N ALA A 108 -55.53 6.33 50.61
CA ALA A 108 -55.99 6.41 52.00
C ALA A 108 -57.31 5.66 52.24
N ALA A 109 -58.27 5.74 51.32
CA ALA A 109 -59.51 4.97 51.40
C ALA A 109 -59.26 3.46 51.36
N ASP A 110 -58.45 2.97 50.43
CA ASP A 110 -58.09 1.55 50.32
C ASP A 110 -57.39 1.03 51.60
N VAL A 111 -56.56 1.87 52.22
CA VAL A 111 -55.86 1.57 53.48
C VAL A 111 -56.81 1.53 54.68
N MET A 112 -57.80 2.44 54.72
CA MET A 112 -58.81 2.47 55.78
C MET A 112 -59.75 1.27 55.69
N ASP A 113 -60.19 0.91 54.49
CA ASP A 113 -61.08 -0.24 54.24
C ASP A 113 -60.38 -1.58 54.51
N GLY A 114 -59.09 -1.68 54.17
CA GLY A 114 -58.29 -2.89 54.32
C GLY A 114 -57.58 -3.07 55.66
N ASP A 115 -57.65 -2.06 56.54
CA ASP A 115 -56.89 -1.96 57.80
C ASP A 115 -55.41 -2.39 57.65
N LYS A 116 -54.76 -1.88 56.61
CA LYS A 116 -53.39 -2.27 56.28
C LYS A 116 -52.64 -1.14 55.60
N GLU A 117 -51.44 -0.84 56.09
CA GLU A 117 -50.57 0.17 55.48
C GLU A 117 -50.24 -0.18 54.02
N SER A 118 -50.32 0.82 53.15
CA SER A 118 -50.02 0.68 51.73
C SER A 118 -49.46 1.99 51.18
N GLY A 119 -48.74 1.88 50.07
CA GLY A 119 -48.26 3.04 49.34
C GLY A 119 -48.02 2.72 47.87
N ASP A 120 -48.17 3.73 47.02
CA ASP A 120 -48.05 3.62 45.58
C ASP A 120 -47.41 4.87 44.98
N PHE A 121 -46.87 4.73 43.76
CA PHE A 121 -46.33 5.84 43.00
C PHE A 121 -47.43 6.55 42.22
N VAL A 122 -47.49 7.86 42.37
CA VAL A 122 -48.48 8.72 41.73
C VAL A 122 -47.79 9.89 41.07
N ASP A 123 -48.21 10.22 39.86
CA ASP A 123 -47.75 11.42 39.18
C ASP A 123 -48.60 12.63 39.61
N PHE A 124 -47.95 13.65 40.17
CA PHE A 124 -48.55 14.94 40.49
C PHE A 124 -47.85 16.03 39.69
N GLU A 125 -48.60 16.82 38.90
CA GLU A 125 -48.06 17.91 38.07
C GLU A 125 -46.79 17.50 37.29
N ASN A 126 -46.80 16.29 36.71
CA ASN A 126 -45.68 15.72 35.93
C ASN A 126 -44.41 15.40 36.75
N LYS A 127 -44.53 15.24 38.08
CA LYS A 127 -43.49 14.74 38.98
C LYS A 127 -43.94 13.41 39.58
N LYS A 128 -43.09 12.38 39.49
CA LYS A 128 -43.31 11.08 40.15
C LYS A 128 -43.15 11.26 41.66
N MET A 129 -44.19 10.94 42.41
CA MET A 129 -44.23 11.02 43.87
C MET A 129 -44.55 9.64 44.44
N TYR A 130 -44.14 9.39 45.67
CA TYR A 130 -44.54 8.20 46.42
C TYR A 130 -45.50 8.61 47.52
N VAL A 131 -46.69 8.02 47.52
CA VAL A 131 -47.74 8.27 48.51
C VAL A 131 -47.84 7.03 49.39
N PHE A 132 -47.70 7.21 50.70
CA PHE A 132 -47.83 6.15 51.70
C PHE A 132 -48.93 6.53 52.68
N ALA A 133 -49.86 5.62 52.96
CA ALA A 133 -50.95 5.84 53.89
C ALA A 133 -50.96 4.75 54.98
N SER A 134 -51.24 5.16 56.23
CA SER A 134 -51.42 4.27 57.38
C SER A 134 -52.75 4.57 58.08
N PRO A 135 -53.54 3.56 58.50
CA PRO A 135 -54.82 3.78 59.15
C PRO A 135 -54.62 4.26 60.58
N LEU A 136 -55.41 5.24 61.01
CA LEU A 136 -55.45 5.75 62.37
C LEU A 136 -56.57 5.06 63.14
N HIS A 137 -56.28 4.61 64.35
CA HIS A 137 -57.21 3.83 65.17
C HIS A 137 -57.74 4.61 66.37
N ASP A 138 -58.99 4.36 66.71
CA ASP A 138 -59.57 4.60 68.03
C ASP A 138 -59.99 3.23 68.59
N ASP A 139 -59.27 2.76 69.60
CA ASP A 139 -59.25 1.38 70.09
C ASP A 139 -59.02 0.33 68.98
N LYS A 140 -60.11 -0.20 68.37
CA LYS A 140 -60.10 -1.24 67.33
C LYS A 140 -60.79 -0.79 66.04
N SER A 141 -61.25 0.45 65.97
CA SER A 141 -61.95 0.99 64.81
C SER A 141 -61.04 1.97 64.06
N VAL A 142 -60.98 1.83 62.74
CA VAL A 142 -60.28 2.79 61.88
C VAL A 142 -61.10 4.08 61.82
N VAL A 143 -60.50 5.20 62.23
CA VAL A 143 -61.15 6.51 62.34
C VAL A 143 -60.63 7.55 61.34
N GLY A 144 -59.50 7.25 60.68
CA GLY A 144 -58.90 8.12 59.68
C GLY A 144 -57.64 7.51 59.08
N SER A 145 -56.88 8.31 58.33
CA SER A 145 -55.60 7.89 57.75
C SER A 145 -54.56 9.01 57.77
N LEU A 146 -53.32 8.65 58.08
CA LEU A 146 -52.15 9.50 57.91
C LEU A 146 -51.51 9.22 56.55
N ILE A 147 -51.44 10.26 55.72
CA ILE A 147 -50.86 10.23 54.38
C ILE A 147 -49.51 10.93 54.41
N ILE A 148 -48.50 10.28 53.86
CA ILE A 148 -47.14 10.78 53.67
C ILE A 148 -46.85 10.84 52.17
N VAL A 149 -46.43 12.00 51.67
CA VAL A 149 -46.05 12.17 50.26
C VAL A 149 -44.59 12.54 50.15
N GLN A 150 -43.82 11.76 49.40
CA GLN A 150 -42.41 11.97 49.15
C GLN A 150 -42.11 12.19 47.66
N ASN A 151 -41.09 12.98 47.36
CA ASN A 151 -40.67 13.22 45.98
C ASN A 151 -39.84 12.02 45.47
N ALA A 152 -40.32 11.36 44.41
CA ALA A 152 -39.65 10.22 43.78
C ALA A 152 -39.01 10.58 42.41
N GLY A 153 -39.04 11.84 42.00
CA GLY A 153 -38.48 12.31 40.73
C GLY A 153 -36.97 12.05 40.59
N TYR A 154 -36.25 12.03 41.72
CA TYR A 154 -34.82 11.71 41.74
C TYR A 154 -34.51 10.28 41.29
N ILE A 155 -35.47 9.34 41.41
CA ILE A 155 -35.30 7.95 40.97
C ILE A 155 -35.08 7.97 39.45
N ASN A 156 -35.98 8.60 38.68
CA ASN A 156 -35.85 8.64 37.23
C ASN A 156 -34.58 9.39 36.77
N THR A 157 -34.26 10.53 37.40
CA THR A 157 -33.00 11.25 37.12
C THR A 157 -31.78 10.35 37.35
N ARG A 158 -31.77 9.58 38.44
CA ARG A 158 -30.70 8.66 38.77
C ARG A 158 -30.57 7.52 37.77
N LEU A 159 -31.68 6.94 37.31
CA LEU A 159 -31.68 5.89 36.30
C LEU A 159 -31.14 6.41 34.95
N ILE A 160 -31.55 7.61 34.54
CA ILE A 160 -31.04 8.27 33.33
C ILE A 160 -29.54 8.53 33.43
N ASP A 161 -29.05 8.97 34.59
CA ASP A 161 -27.61 9.18 34.82
C ASP A 161 -26.81 7.88 34.69
N ILE A 162 -27.35 6.75 35.18
CA ILE A 162 -26.72 5.43 35.03
C ILE A 162 -26.61 5.07 33.55
N TRP A 163 -27.69 5.22 32.78
CA TRP A 163 -27.69 4.98 31.33
C TRP A 163 -26.66 5.85 30.62
N LYS A 164 -26.67 7.16 30.88
CA LYS A 164 -25.76 8.13 30.24
C LYS A 164 -24.28 7.81 30.54
N ASN A 165 -23.96 7.54 31.80
CA ASN A 165 -22.59 7.25 32.22
C ASN A 165 -22.08 5.94 31.62
N ASN A 166 -22.90 4.88 31.60
CA ASN A 166 -22.51 3.60 31.01
C ASN A 166 -22.37 3.69 29.48
N LEU A 167 -23.21 4.47 28.80
CA LEU A 167 -23.10 4.69 27.36
C LEU A 167 -21.80 5.42 26.99
N ILE A 168 -21.43 6.47 27.73
CA ILE A 168 -20.15 7.17 27.55
C ILE A 168 -18.97 6.22 27.78
N ARG A 169 -19.02 5.41 28.85
CA ARG A 169 -17.98 4.42 29.14
C ARG A 169 -17.83 3.40 28.01
N LEU A 170 -18.94 2.90 27.47
CA LEU A 170 -18.94 1.96 26.34
C LEU A 170 -18.32 2.59 25.08
N SER A 171 -18.65 3.84 24.75
CA SER A 171 -18.06 4.54 23.61
C SER A 171 -16.54 4.67 23.71
N ILE A 172 -16.04 5.01 24.91
CA ILE A 172 -14.59 5.11 25.18
C ILE A 172 -13.91 3.75 25.01
N GLN A 173 -14.51 2.68 25.54
CA GLN A 173 -13.98 1.31 25.41
C GLN A 173 -13.90 0.86 23.94
N ILE A 174 -14.96 1.08 23.17
CA ILE A 174 -14.99 0.75 21.74
C ILE A 174 -13.88 1.50 20.99
N PHE A 175 -13.71 2.79 21.26
CA PHE A 175 -12.67 3.60 20.63
C PHE A 175 -11.27 3.06 20.90
N ILE A 176 -10.95 2.75 22.17
CA ILE A 176 -9.64 2.19 22.56
C ILE A 176 -9.38 0.86 21.83
N ILE A 177 -10.39 -0.02 21.76
CA ILE A 177 -10.25 -1.33 21.12
C ILE A 177 -9.98 -1.18 19.62
N VAL A 178 -10.73 -0.32 18.93
CA VAL A 178 -10.52 -0.08 17.49
C VAL A 178 -9.10 0.41 17.22
N VAL A 179 -8.61 1.37 18.02
CA VAL A 179 -7.23 1.88 17.90
C VAL A 179 -6.20 0.79 18.17
N ALA A 180 -6.38 0.00 19.24
CA ALA A 180 -5.49 -1.11 19.59
C ALA A 180 -5.43 -2.16 18.48
N VAL A 181 -6.59 -2.56 17.93
CA VAL A 181 -6.66 -3.52 16.82
C VAL A 181 -5.92 -2.99 15.60
N LEU A 182 -6.12 -1.72 15.21
CA LEU A 182 -5.42 -1.10 14.08
C LEU A 182 -3.90 -1.05 14.27
N LEU A 183 -3.44 -0.70 15.47
CA LEU A 183 -2.01 -0.69 15.80
C LEU A 183 -1.42 -2.10 15.74
N VAL A 184 -2.11 -3.08 16.31
CA VAL A 184 -1.71 -4.50 16.26
C VAL A 184 -1.65 -4.99 14.82
N THR A 185 -2.68 -4.76 13.99
CA THR A 185 -2.63 -5.21 12.58
C THR A 185 -1.48 -4.55 11.83
N ARG A 186 -1.24 -3.25 12.03
CA ARG A 186 -0.15 -2.54 11.35
C ARG A 186 1.24 -3.04 11.77
N TRP A 187 1.47 -3.24 13.06
CA TRP A 187 2.81 -3.56 13.59
C TRP A 187 3.10 -5.07 13.65
N LEU A 188 2.14 -5.90 14.02
CA LEU A 188 2.33 -7.35 14.16
C LEU A 188 2.14 -8.11 12.84
N ILE A 189 1.33 -7.61 11.91
CA ILE A 189 1.01 -8.33 10.66
C ILE A 189 1.63 -7.65 9.45
N PHE A 190 1.26 -6.41 9.14
CA PHE A 190 1.66 -5.77 7.87
C PHE A 190 3.16 -5.51 7.77
N LYS A 191 3.79 -4.98 8.83
CA LYS A 191 5.21 -4.64 8.81
C LYS A 191 6.10 -5.89 8.64
N PRO A 192 5.91 -7.00 9.37
CA PRO A 192 6.66 -8.23 9.13
C PRO A 192 6.43 -8.84 7.74
N ILE A 193 5.19 -8.87 7.26
CA ILE A 193 4.87 -9.43 5.92
C ILE A 193 5.55 -8.63 4.81
N ARG A 194 5.55 -7.29 4.91
CA ARG A 194 6.24 -6.45 3.93
C ARG A 194 7.75 -6.70 3.93
N ASN A 195 8.37 -6.77 5.11
CA ASN A 195 9.79 -7.07 5.23
C ASN A 195 10.15 -8.45 4.67
N LEU A 196 9.30 -9.47 4.93
CA LEU A 196 9.43 -10.81 4.35
C LEU A 196 9.38 -10.78 2.81
N ALA A 197 8.42 -10.04 2.24
CA ALA A 197 8.28 -9.91 0.79
C ALA A 197 9.49 -9.18 0.15
N GLU A 198 9.99 -8.12 0.78
CA GLU A 198 11.19 -7.41 0.34
C GLU A 198 12.45 -8.30 0.41
N SER A 199 12.59 -9.14 1.44
CA SER A 199 13.68 -10.12 1.57
C SER A 199 13.63 -11.20 0.49
N LEU A 200 12.44 -11.71 0.15
CA LEU A 200 12.29 -12.67 -0.95
C LEU A 200 12.61 -12.03 -2.31
N LYS A 201 12.17 -10.80 -2.54
CA LYS A 201 12.45 -10.06 -3.78
C LYS A 201 13.94 -9.80 -3.97
N SER A 202 14.63 -9.39 -2.92
CA SER A 202 16.09 -9.13 -2.93
C SER A 202 16.91 -10.42 -3.10
N THR A 203 16.49 -11.53 -2.49
CA THR A 203 17.13 -12.84 -2.72
C THR A 203 16.98 -13.30 -4.17
N ARG A 204 15.79 -13.15 -4.76
CA ARG A 204 15.57 -13.46 -6.18
C ARG A 204 16.47 -12.61 -7.08
N ALA A 205 16.71 -11.35 -6.72
CA ALA A 205 17.61 -10.44 -7.44
C ALA A 205 19.11 -10.76 -7.27
N GLY A 206 19.49 -11.56 -6.26
CA GLY A 206 20.86 -12.03 -6.03
C GLY A 206 21.71 -11.15 -5.10
N SER A 207 21.09 -10.34 -4.24
CA SER A 207 21.81 -9.55 -3.23
C SER A 207 22.02 -10.34 -1.94
N ASN A 208 23.25 -10.34 -1.39
CA ASN A 208 23.64 -11.08 -0.18
C ASN A 208 23.28 -10.40 1.17
N ASP A 209 22.52 -9.31 1.16
CA ASP A 209 22.43 -8.38 2.31
C ASP A 209 21.25 -8.65 3.28
N THR A 210 20.74 -9.89 3.35
CA THR A 210 19.38 -10.16 3.88
C THR A 210 19.30 -10.62 5.32
N ASN A 211 20.40 -10.81 6.05
CA ASN A 211 20.37 -11.33 7.42
C ASN A 211 19.78 -10.36 8.47
N LYS A 212 19.47 -9.09 8.14
CA LYS A 212 19.00 -8.10 9.11
C LYS A 212 17.48 -8.08 9.36
N PHE A 213 16.67 -8.67 8.48
CA PHE A 213 15.21 -8.38 8.47
C PHE A 213 14.31 -9.47 9.06
N LEU A 214 14.81 -10.69 9.29
CA LEU A 214 13.97 -11.85 9.63
C LEU A 214 13.86 -12.16 11.13
N ALA A 215 14.66 -11.53 12.00
CA ALA A 215 14.92 -12.09 13.32
C ALA A 215 13.85 -11.83 14.42
N ASN A 216 12.90 -10.91 14.24
CA ASN A 216 12.17 -10.37 15.40
C ASN A 216 10.65 -10.62 15.45
N SER A 217 10.08 -11.47 14.58
CA SER A 217 8.64 -11.79 14.68
C SER A 217 8.40 -13.23 15.11
N ILE A 218 8.10 -13.41 16.40
CA ILE A 218 7.79 -14.70 17.04
C ILE A 218 6.67 -15.45 16.28
N LEU A 219 5.66 -14.72 15.79
CA LEU A 219 4.49 -15.27 15.11
C LEU A 219 4.81 -15.91 13.74
N PHE A 220 5.87 -15.46 13.07
CA PHE A 220 6.26 -15.95 11.73
C PHE A 220 7.55 -16.78 11.75
N GLN A 221 8.01 -17.21 12.93
CA GLN A 221 9.23 -18.02 13.06
C GLN A 221 9.28 -19.24 12.14
N PRO A 222 8.23 -20.08 12.03
CA PRO A 222 8.25 -21.25 11.13
C PRO A 222 8.47 -20.85 9.67
N LEU A 223 7.78 -19.79 9.23
CA LEU A 223 7.88 -19.26 7.87
C LEU A 223 9.28 -18.67 7.61
N THR A 224 9.85 -17.95 8.57
CA THR A 224 11.20 -17.39 8.45
C THR A 224 12.25 -18.49 8.34
N LYS A 225 12.07 -19.60 9.05
CA LYS A 225 12.95 -20.78 8.99
C LYS A 225 12.86 -21.47 7.63
N GLU A 226 11.66 -21.71 7.11
CA GLU A 226 11.48 -22.26 5.76
C GLU A 226 12.08 -21.36 4.68
N ILE A 227 11.85 -20.05 4.74
CA ILE A 227 12.43 -19.10 3.79
C ILE A 227 13.96 -19.12 3.87
N SER A 228 14.55 -19.17 5.07
CA SER A 228 16.02 -19.27 5.22
C SER A 228 16.58 -20.57 4.64
N ASN A 229 15.86 -21.69 4.78
CA ASN A 229 16.24 -22.96 4.18
C ASN A 229 16.15 -22.91 2.65
N ILE A 230 15.10 -22.30 2.09
CA ILE A 230 14.94 -22.08 0.66
C ILE A 230 16.03 -21.15 0.12
N GLN A 231 16.40 -20.11 0.86
CA GLN A 231 17.50 -19.22 0.49
C GLN A 231 18.83 -19.99 0.44
N LYS A 232 19.10 -20.80 1.46
CA LYS A 232 20.31 -21.62 1.53
C LYS A 232 20.36 -22.64 0.39
N SER A 233 19.26 -23.36 0.14
CA SER A 233 19.20 -24.33 -0.97
C SER A 233 19.29 -23.65 -2.34
N LEU A 234 18.71 -22.47 -2.53
CA LEU A 234 18.87 -21.67 -3.76
C LEU A 234 20.31 -21.18 -3.97
N LEU A 235 21.00 -20.79 -2.89
CA LEU A 235 22.39 -20.38 -2.96
C LEU A 235 23.29 -21.58 -3.30
N GLU A 236 23.10 -22.71 -2.63
CA GLU A 236 23.81 -23.96 -2.90
C GLU A 236 23.55 -24.46 -4.33
N ALA A 237 22.29 -24.41 -4.79
CA ALA A 237 21.94 -24.75 -6.17
C ALA A 237 22.59 -23.80 -7.19
N ARG A 238 22.64 -22.48 -6.92
CA ARG A 238 23.36 -21.54 -7.78
C ARG A 238 24.85 -21.80 -7.84
N ILE A 239 25.47 -22.11 -6.70
CA ILE A 239 26.90 -22.43 -6.65
C ILE A 239 27.17 -23.73 -7.44
N ALA A 240 26.35 -24.76 -7.25
CA ALA A 240 26.45 -26.01 -7.99
C ALA A 240 26.26 -25.81 -9.51
N VAL A 241 25.22 -25.06 -9.92
CA VAL A 241 24.99 -24.71 -11.33
C VAL A 241 26.12 -23.87 -11.90
N SER A 242 26.70 -22.94 -11.12
CA SER A 242 27.84 -22.15 -11.58
C SER A 242 29.11 -22.97 -11.75
N GLU A 243 29.34 -23.97 -10.89
CA GLU A 243 30.48 -24.87 -11.00
C GLU A 243 30.31 -25.85 -12.16
N GLU A 244 29.09 -26.37 -12.37
CA GLU A 244 28.73 -27.17 -13.55
C GLU A 244 28.83 -26.34 -14.84
N ALA A 245 28.41 -25.07 -14.82
CA ALA A 245 28.57 -24.14 -15.93
C ALA A 245 30.05 -23.90 -16.27
N ARG A 246 30.93 -23.80 -15.25
CA ARG A 246 32.39 -23.67 -15.42
C ARG A 246 32.99 -24.92 -16.07
N VAL A 247 32.60 -26.11 -15.62
CA VAL A 247 33.07 -27.40 -16.17
C VAL A 247 32.52 -27.65 -17.59
N SER A 248 31.32 -27.17 -17.91
CA SER A 248 30.70 -27.34 -19.24
C SER A 248 31.16 -26.34 -20.29
N LEU A 249 32.01 -25.36 -19.96
CA LEU A 249 32.66 -24.50 -20.97
C LEU A 249 33.50 -25.30 -21.97
N GLU A 250 34.06 -26.43 -21.56
CA GLU A 250 34.85 -27.33 -22.43
C GLU A 250 33.99 -28.18 -23.38
N LYS A 251 32.68 -28.29 -23.15
CA LYS A 251 31.76 -29.13 -23.96
C LYS A 251 30.93 -28.27 -24.90
N LEU A 252 31.29 -28.23 -26.19
CA LEU A 252 30.59 -27.48 -27.24
C LEU A 252 29.08 -27.82 -27.34
N ASP A 253 28.68 -29.05 -27.01
CA ASP A 253 27.30 -29.56 -27.22
C ASP A 253 26.33 -29.28 -26.07
N SER A 254 26.76 -28.63 -24.99
CA SER A 254 25.83 -28.25 -23.91
C SER A 254 25.02 -27.00 -24.30
N PRO A 255 23.74 -26.87 -23.89
CA PRO A 255 22.96 -25.68 -24.16
C PRO A 255 23.55 -24.43 -23.48
N TRP A 256 23.37 -23.25 -24.08
CA TRP A 256 23.78 -21.98 -23.48
C TRP A 256 22.81 -21.58 -22.36
N THR A 257 23.36 -21.35 -21.16
CA THR A 257 22.63 -20.77 -20.01
C THR A 257 23.22 -19.39 -19.69
N ALA A 258 22.47 -18.54 -18.97
CA ALA A 258 22.93 -17.21 -18.59
C ALA A 258 24.22 -17.26 -17.74
N GLU A 259 24.29 -18.19 -16.79
CA GLU A 259 25.47 -18.44 -15.96
C GLU A 259 26.67 -18.92 -16.78
N ARG A 260 26.47 -19.81 -17.75
CA ARG A 260 27.54 -20.29 -18.63
C ARG A 260 28.05 -19.19 -19.55
N LEU A 261 27.15 -18.41 -20.14
CA LEU A 261 27.52 -17.25 -20.95
C LEU A 261 28.31 -16.24 -20.11
N LYS A 262 27.90 -15.99 -18.87
CA LYS A 262 28.62 -15.11 -17.94
C LYS A 262 30.03 -15.61 -17.65
N GLN A 263 30.18 -16.89 -17.34
CA GLN A 263 31.51 -17.45 -17.04
C GLN A 263 32.40 -17.48 -18.28
N PHE A 264 31.87 -17.93 -19.42
CA PHE A 264 32.57 -17.91 -20.72
C PHE A 264 33.07 -16.51 -21.05
N THR A 265 32.19 -15.52 -20.93
CA THR A 265 32.53 -14.16 -21.31
C THR A 265 33.49 -13.51 -20.32
N LYS A 266 33.39 -13.84 -19.04
CA LYS A 266 34.40 -13.44 -18.04
C LYS A 266 35.77 -14.04 -18.34
N ASP A 267 35.83 -15.29 -18.78
CA ASP A 267 37.10 -15.96 -19.09
C ASP A 267 37.74 -15.39 -20.37
N ILE A 268 36.93 -15.06 -21.39
CA ILE A 268 37.40 -14.46 -22.66
C ILE A 268 37.75 -12.97 -22.50
N LEU A 269 36.83 -12.18 -21.94
CA LEU A 269 37.02 -10.73 -21.82
C LEU A 269 37.95 -10.37 -20.65
N LYS A 270 38.12 -11.27 -19.67
CA LYS A 270 38.86 -11.02 -18.43
C LYS A 270 38.33 -9.76 -17.74
N ASP A 271 39.16 -8.73 -17.63
CA ASP A 271 38.82 -7.43 -17.04
C ASP A 271 38.50 -6.34 -18.09
N ARG A 272 38.33 -6.71 -19.36
CA ARG A 272 38.00 -5.75 -20.43
C ARG A 272 36.51 -5.45 -20.41
N THR A 273 36.18 -4.16 -20.33
CA THR A 273 34.80 -3.67 -20.46
C THR A 273 34.37 -3.67 -21.91
N ILE A 274 33.19 -4.23 -22.18
CA ILE A 274 32.53 -4.16 -23.49
C ILE A 274 31.63 -2.93 -23.58
N VAL A 275 31.68 -2.24 -24.71
CA VAL A 275 30.78 -1.16 -25.07
C VAL A 275 29.99 -1.58 -26.30
N VAL A 276 28.69 -1.83 -26.14
CA VAL A 276 27.80 -2.14 -27.26
C VAL A 276 27.18 -0.84 -27.76
N VAL A 277 27.05 -0.70 -29.08
CA VAL A 277 26.44 0.46 -29.72
C VAL A 277 25.36 0.02 -30.69
N SER A 278 24.14 0.50 -30.53
CA SER A 278 23.03 0.18 -31.46
C SER A 278 22.05 1.34 -31.57
N ASN A 279 21.30 1.38 -32.68
CA ASN A 279 20.35 2.48 -32.91
C ASN A 279 19.19 2.37 -31.93
N ARG A 280 18.66 1.15 -31.74
CA ARG A 280 17.60 0.86 -30.77
C ARG A 280 18.18 0.59 -29.40
N GLU A 281 17.56 1.15 -28.36
CA GLU A 281 17.86 0.86 -26.96
C GLU A 281 17.07 -0.35 -26.43
N PRO A 282 17.52 -1.00 -25.34
CA PRO A 282 16.83 -2.16 -24.74
C PRO A 282 15.64 -1.82 -23.84
N TYR A 283 15.59 -0.61 -23.27
CA TYR A 283 14.53 -0.21 -22.33
C TYR A 283 14.02 1.18 -22.66
N ILE A 284 12.78 1.28 -23.15
CA ILE A 284 12.16 2.55 -23.53
C ILE A 284 11.19 2.97 -22.43
N HIS A 285 11.35 4.18 -21.90
CA HIS A 285 10.47 4.73 -20.85
C HIS A 285 9.40 5.62 -21.45
N THR A 286 8.17 5.43 -20.98
CA THR A 286 7.02 6.21 -21.43
C THR A 286 6.26 6.85 -20.29
N LYS A 287 5.64 8.00 -20.56
CA LYS A 287 4.74 8.66 -19.61
C LYS A 287 3.36 8.01 -19.65
N ASN A 288 2.89 7.56 -18.49
CA ASN A 288 1.52 7.06 -18.28
C ASN A 288 0.85 7.88 -17.17
N GLY A 289 0.28 9.02 -17.55
CA GLY A 289 -0.23 10.03 -16.61
C GLY A 289 0.90 10.59 -15.73
N ASN A 290 0.78 10.41 -14.41
CA ASN A 290 1.80 10.84 -13.43
C ASN A 290 2.86 9.77 -13.12
N LYS A 291 2.86 8.64 -13.82
CA LYS A 291 3.84 7.56 -13.64
C LYS A 291 4.72 7.40 -14.89
N ILE A 292 5.95 6.98 -14.66
CA ILE A 292 6.86 6.57 -15.72
C ILE A 292 6.86 5.05 -15.73
N ASP A 293 6.41 4.47 -16.84
CA ASP A 293 6.49 3.04 -17.13
C ASP A 293 7.65 2.79 -18.10
N TYR A 294 8.01 1.53 -18.30
CA TYR A 294 8.99 1.15 -19.31
C TYR A 294 8.56 -0.14 -20.01
N TYR A 295 9.00 -0.32 -21.26
CA TYR A 295 8.83 -1.56 -22.01
C TYR A 295 10.11 -1.97 -22.74
N PHE A 296 10.21 -3.26 -23.04
CA PHE A 296 11.27 -3.83 -23.86
C PHE A 296 10.80 -3.87 -25.32
N PRO A 297 11.50 -3.22 -26.27
CA PRO A 297 11.01 -3.11 -27.63
C PRO A 297 11.08 -4.45 -28.36
N ALA A 298 10.14 -4.66 -29.30
CA ALA A 298 10.13 -5.83 -30.18
C ALA A 298 11.22 -5.70 -31.25
N SER A 299 12.47 -6.02 -30.88
CA SER A 299 13.63 -5.99 -31.78
C SER A 299 14.44 -7.28 -31.64
N GLY A 300 14.70 -7.97 -32.76
CA GLY A 300 15.50 -9.19 -32.79
C GLY A 300 16.94 -8.97 -32.31
N MET A 301 17.58 -7.89 -32.75
CA MET A 301 18.92 -7.51 -32.32
C MET A 301 18.97 -7.25 -30.81
N VAL A 302 18.04 -6.45 -30.27
CA VAL A 302 17.99 -6.17 -28.83
C VAL A 302 17.78 -7.45 -28.04
N THR A 303 16.86 -8.33 -28.49
CA THR A 303 16.58 -9.61 -27.84
C THR A 303 17.81 -10.53 -27.82
N ALA A 304 18.63 -10.50 -28.86
CA ALA A 304 19.85 -11.32 -28.95
C ALA A 304 21.00 -10.79 -28.08
N ILE A 305 21.16 -9.47 -28.00
CA ILE A 305 22.30 -8.83 -27.32
C ILE A 305 22.03 -8.60 -25.82
N GLU A 306 20.78 -8.44 -25.40
CA GLU A 306 20.42 -8.19 -24.00
C GLU A 306 20.96 -9.25 -23.01
N PRO A 307 20.84 -10.57 -23.26
CA PRO A 307 21.41 -11.57 -22.37
C PRO A 307 22.93 -11.49 -22.26
N VAL A 308 23.61 -11.11 -23.34
CA VAL A 308 25.07 -10.92 -23.34
C VAL A 308 25.41 -9.75 -22.43
N MET A 309 24.75 -8.60 -22.58
CA MET A 309 25.00 -7.42 -21.74
C MET A 309 24.69 -7.67 -20.26
N GLN A 310 23.63 -8.40 -19.94
CA GLN A 310 23.35 -8.80 -18.55
C GLN A 310 24.42 -9.72 -17.96
N ALA A 311 25.06 -10.55 -18.79
CA ALA A 311 26.11 -11.46 -18.38
C ALA A 311 27.47 -10.75 -18.22
N THR A 312 27.83 -9.87 -19.15
CA THR A 312 29.12 -9.18 -19.19
C THR A 312 29.19 -7.92 -18.35
N GLY A 313 28.06 -7.26 -18.11
CA GLY A 313 28.06 -5.86 -17.71
C GLY A 313 28.58 -4.97 -18.85
N GLY A 314 29.07 -3.79 -18.50
CA GLY A 314 29.59 -2.81 -19.46
C GLY A 314 28.58 -1.69 -19.75
N THR A 315 28.76 -1.03 -20.89
CA THR A 315 27.92 0.10 -21.31
C THR A 315 27.26 -0.20 -22.65
N TRP A 316 25.94 -0.06 -22.72
CA TRP A 316 25.18 -0.05 -23.96
C TRP A 316 24.88 1.40 -24.33
N ILE A 317 25.37 1.86 -25.48
CA ILE A 317 25.11 3.20 -26.02
C ILE A 317 24.03 3.10 -27.11
N ALA A 318 22.92 3.81 -26.96
CA ALA A 318 21.82 3.77 -27.93
C ALA A 318 21.03 5.10 -28.01
N HIS A 319 20.23 5.28 -29.07
CA HIS A 319 19.33 6.44 -29.16
C HIS A 319 18.19 6.31 -28.15
N GLY A 320 18.00 7.33 -27.32
CA GLY A 320 16.87 7.42 -26.38
C GLY A 320 15.60 7.91 -27.08
N SER A 321 14.64 7.01 -27.29
CA SER A 321 13.48 7.21 -28.16
C SER A 321 12.15 7.43 -27.42
N GLY A 322 12.11 7.16 -26.12
CA GLY A 322 10.95 7.31 -25.26
C GLY A 322 10.71 8.74 -24.79
N ASP A 323 9.43 9.12 -24.65
CA ASP A 323 9.01 10.46 -24.20
C ASP A 323 9.31 10.75 -22.71
N ALA A 324 9.67 9.70 -21.94
CA ALA A 324 10.11 9.81 -20.56
C ALA A 324 11.60 9.50 -20.36
N ASP A 325 12.34 9.12 -21.40
CA ASP A 325 13.71 8.64 -21.24
C ASP A 325 14.67 9.69 -20.66
N ARG A 326 14.45 10.96 -20.98
CA ARG A 326 15.23 12.09 -20.43
C ARG A 326 14.98 12.31 -18.94
N LEU A 327 13.88 11.82 -18.40
CA LEU A 327 13.49 12.03 -17.00
C LEU A 327 14.09 11.00 -16.05
N VAL A 328 14.62 9.90 -16.58
CA VAL A 328 15.10 8.76 -15.78
C VAL A 328 16.63 8.60 -15.80
N VAL A 329 17.33 9.37 -16.64
CA VAL A 329 18.79 9.35 -16.72
C VAL A 329 19.44 10.29 -15.71
N ASP A 330 20.71 10.03 -15.41
CA ASP A 330 21.56 10.93 -14.64
C ASP A 330 22.12 12.08 -15.51
N LYS A 331 22.97 12.90 -14.90
CA LYS A 331 23.64 14.04 -15.56
C LYS A 331 24.53 13.68 -16.75
N ASN A 332 24.90 12.40 -16.90
CA ASN A 332 25.73 11.91 -17.99
C ASN A 332 24.90 11.18 -19.07
N ASP A 333 23.57 11.33 -19.01
CA ASP A 333 22.61 10.64 -19.86
C ASP A 333 22.64 9.11 -19.69
N THR A 334 22.95 8.63 -18.47
CA THR A 334 23.05 7.20 -18.17
C THR A 334 21.99 6.72 -17.17
N ILE A 335 21.64 5.44 -17.26
CA ILE A 335 20.77 4.73 -16.31
C ILE A 335 21.25 3.29 -16.12
N GLN A 336 21.09 2.76 -14.92
CA GLN A 336 21.37 1.36 -14.63
C GLN A 336 20.19 0.47 -15.04
N VAL A 337 20.46 -0.58 -15.80
CA VAL A 337 19.44 -1.49 -16.35
C VAL A 337 19.85 -2.96 -16.16
N PRO A 338 18.89 -3.90 -16.10
CA PRO A 338 17.43 -3.71 -16.08
C PRO A 338 16.91 -2.96 -14.83
N PRO A 339 15.82 -2.16 -14.90
CA PRO A 339 15.38 -1.28 -13.80
C PRO A 339 15.17 -1.97 -12.43
N ASN A 340 14.77 -3.25 -12.44
CA ASN A 340 14.53 -4.02 -11.22
C ASN A 340 15.76 -4.75 -10.67
N ASN A 341 16.80 -4.95 -11.49
CA ASN A 341 18.02 -5.66 -11.13
C ASN A 341 19.20 -5.16 -11.96
N PRO A 342 19.73 -3.96 -11.68
CA PRO A 342 20.88 -3.38 -12.38
C PRO A 342 22.01 -4.37 -12.66
N LYS A 343 22.36 -4.56 -13.93
CA LYS A 343 23.46 -5.40 -14.41
C LYS A 343 24.48 -4.65 -15.26
N TYR A 344 24.04 -3.66 -16.03
CA TYR A 344 24.89 -2.87 -16.91
C TYR A 344 24.36 -1.44 -17.04
N THR A 345 25.16 -0.57 -17.66
CA THR A 345 24.82 0.84 -17.87
C THR A 345 24.23 1.02 -19.25
N LEU A 346 23.05 1.64 -19.36
CA LEU A 346 22.51 2.17 -20.61
C LEU A 346 22.85 3.66 -20.68
N ARG A 347 23.54 4.07 -21.74
CA ARG A 347 23.86 5.46 -22.04
C ARG A 347 23.08 5.91 -23.27
N ARG A 348 22.29 6.96 -23.12
CA ARG A 348 21.43 7.47 -24.20
C ARG A 348 22.12 8.57 -24.98
N VAL A 349 22.02 8.46 -26.30
CA VAL A 349 22.33 9.54 -27.24
C VAL A 349 21.02 10.17 -27.65
N TRP A 350 21.00 11.49 -27.71
CA TRP A 350 19.81 12.25 -28.04
C TRP A 350 19.89 12.75 -29.48
N LEU A 351 18.91 12.39 -30.30
CA LEU A 351 18.78 12.94 -31.65
C LEU A 351 17.73 14.05 -31.69
N THR A 352 17.95 15.04 -32.54
CA THR A 352 16.90 16.00 -32.90
C THR A 352 15.95 15.37 -33.91
N GLU A 353 14.75 15.94 -34.08
CA GLU A 353 13.79 15.47 -35.09
C GLU A 353 14.39 15.52 -36.51
N GLU A 354 15.20 16.54 -36.80
CA GLU A 354 15.91 16.68 -38.09
C GLU A 354 16.97 15.59 -38.28
N GLU A 355 17.76 15.30 -37.24
CA GLU A 355 18.73 14.21 -37.24
C GLU A 355 18.02 12.88 -37.44
N GLU A 356 16.96 12.59 -36.67
CA GLU A 356 16.19 11.34 -36.80
C GLU A 356 15.57 11.19 -38.20
N LYS A 357 15.01 12.28 -38.75
CA LYS A 357 14.45 12.29 -40.10
C LYS A 357 15.50 11.99 -41.16
N GLY A 358 16.65 12.68 -41.15
CA GLY A 358 17.67 12.52 -42.17
C GLY A 358 18.47 11.21 -42.04
N TYR A 359 18.87 10.85 -40.82
CA TYR A 359 19.70 9.66 -40.57
C TYR A 359 18.87 8.37 -40.53
N TYR A 360 17.80 8.31 -39.73
CA TYR A 360 17.07 7.06 -39.48
C TYR A 360 16.05 6.81 -40.58
N TYR A 361 15.11 7.73 -40.80
CA TYR A 361 14.10 7.55 -41.84
C TYR A 361 14.71 7.68 -43.24
N GLY A 362 15.55 8.70 -43.45
CA GLY A 362 16.22 8.96 -44.73
C GLY A 362 17.31 7.94 -45.07
N PHE A 363 18.57 8.22 -44.74
CA PHE A 363 19.68 7.43 -45.28
C PHE A 363 19.66 5.96 -44.84
N SER A 364 19.32 5.68 -43.58
CA SER A 364 19.27 4.30 -43.09
C SER A 364 18.13 3.53 -43.75
N ASN A 365 16.88 4.00 -43.65
CA ASN A 365 15.70 3.22 -44.06
C ASN A 365 15.21 3.47 -45.50
N GLU A 366 15.49 4.62 -46.13
CA GLU A 366 15.14 4.88 -47.54
C GLU A 366 16.31 4.61 -48.50
N ALA A 367 17.56 4.61 -48.04
CA ALA A 367 18.73 4.30 -48.88
C ALA A 367 19.33 2.92 -48.59
N LEU A 368 19.94 2.72 -47.42
CA LEU A 368 20.71 1.50 -47.13
C LEU A 368 19.85 0.25 -46.99
N TYR A 369 18.73 0.36 -46.28
CA TYR A 369 17.82 -0.77 -46.06
C TYR A 369 17.27 -1.34 -47.38
N PRO A 370 16.60 -0.57 -48.26
CA PRO A 370 16.11 -1.10 -49.55
C PRO A 370 17.24 -1.56 -50.48
N LEU A 371 18.40 -0.88 -50.45
CA LEU A 371 19.59 -1.30 -51.18
C LEU A 371 20.03 -2.71 -50.78
N CYS A 372 20.07 -2.98 -49.47
CA CYS A 372 20.61 -4.23 -48.93
C CYS A 372 19.59 -5.38 -48.91
N LEU A 373 18.29 -5.09 -48.84
CA LEU A 373 17.24 -6.11 -48.85
C LEU A 373 16.84 -6.57 -50.26
N MET A 374 17.39 -5.97 -51.33
CA MET A 374 16.87 -6.12 -52.69
C MET A 374 15.36 -5.91 -52.74
N ALA A 375 14.88 -4.94 -51.96
CA ALA A 375 13.46 -4.67 -51.86
C ALA A 375 12.91 -4.29 -53.24
N HIS A 376 11.64 -4.61 -53.52
CA HIS A 376 10.94 -4.11 -54.73
C HIS A 376 10.72 -2.58 -54.71
N ILE A 377 11.31 -1.88 -53.73
CA ILE A 377 11.28 -0.43 -53.57
C ILE A 377 12.68 0.09 -53.88
N ARG A 378 12.74 1.06 -54.80
CA ARG A 378 14.00 1.66 -55.22
C ARG A 378 14.64 2.46 -54.06
N PRO A 379 15.94 2.29 -53.77
CA PRO A 379 16.63 3.11 -52.77
C PRO A 379 16.70 4.58 -53.23
N ILE A 380 16.50 5.50 -52.28
CA ILE A 380 16.55 6.94 -52.50
C ILE A 380 17.82 7.49 -51.85
N PHE A 381 18.79 7.90 -52.69
CA PHE A 381 20.01 8.52 -52.22
C PHE A 381 19.86 10.05 -52.22
N SER A 382 19.90 10.66 -51.04
CA SER A 382 19.92 12.12 -50.86
C SER A 382 21.21 12.51 -50.15
N GLN A 383 21.92 13.51 -50.70
CA GLN A 383 23.13 14.04 -50.08
C GLN A 383 22.83 14.64 -48.69
N GLU A 384 21.70 15.34 -48.55
CA GLU A 384 21.28 15.92 -47.27
C GLU A 384 21.08 14.85 -46.20
N ASN A 385 20.40 13.76 -46.55
CA ASN A 385 20.21 12.62 -45.65
C ASN A 385 21.54 11.94 -45.29
N TYR A 386 22.47 11.84 -46.25
CA TYR A 386 23.81 11.32 -45.98
C TYR A 386 24.61 12.19 -45.01
N GLU A 387 24.55 13.52 -45.14
CA GLU A 387 25.22 14.42 -44.19
C GLU A 387 24.65 14.26 -42.77
N GLN A 388 23.33 14.10 -42.63
CA GLN A 388 22.73 13.78 -41.33
C GLN A 388 23.18 12.40 -40.82
N TYR A 389 23.29 11.41 -41.70
CA TYR A 389 23.80 10.08 -41.34
C TYR A 389 25.22 10.12 -40.80
N LYS A 390 26.11 10.86 -41.47
CA LYS A 390 27.48 11.11 -41.03
C LYS A 390 27.51 11.86 -39.70
N LYS A 391 26.74 12.94 -39.56
CA LYS A 391 26.65 13.73 -38.33
C LYS A 391 26.19 12.90 -37.12
N VAL A 392 25.20 12.01 -37.31
CA VAL A 392 24.76 11.11 -36.25
C VAL A 392 25.84 10.09 -35.90
N ASN A 393 26.52 9.50 -36.90
CA ASN A 393 27.67 8.61 -36.66
C ASN A 393 28.78 9.33 -35.86
N GLU A 394 29.09 10.58 -36.19
CA GLU A 394 30.06 11.40 -35.44
C GLU A 394 29.62 11.66 -34.00
N LYS A 395 28.33 11.94 -33.78
CA LYS A 395 27.74 12.14 -32.44
C LYS A 395 27.86 10.89 -31.57
N PHE A 396 27.58 9.72 -32.15
CA PHE A 396 27.79 8.43 -31.49
C PHE A 396 29.28 8.18 -31.23
N ALA A 397 30.16 8.45 -32.21
CA ALA A 397 31.61 8.32 -32.05
C ALA A 397 32.13 9.15 -30.87
N GLN A 398 31.72 10.42 -30.76
CA GLN A 398 32.08 11.30 -29.65
C GLN A 398 31.60 10.75 -28.30
N THR A 399 30.37 10.23 -28.25
CA THR A 399 29.81 9.62 -27.04
C THR A 399 30.62 8.40 -26.61
N ILE A 400 30.93 7.50 -27.54
CA ILE A 400 31.74 6.30 -27.30
C ILE A 400 33.14 6.67 -26.83
N LEU A 401 33.80 7.61 -27.51
CA LEU A 401 35.14 8.08 -27.15
C LEU A 401 35.20 8.68 -25.74
N SER A 402 34.13 9.36 -25.32
CA SER A 402 34.00 9.86 -23.95
C SER A 402 33.88 8.71 -22.93
N GLU A 403 33.12 7.67 -23.26
CA GLU A 403 32.88 6.50 -22.40
C GLU A 403 34.16 5.66 -22.23
N ILE A 404 34.89 5.43 -23.32
CA ILE A 404 36.07 4.56 -23.32
C ILE A 404 37.37 5.29 -22.98
N LYS A 405 37.32 6.59 -22.65
CA LYS A 405 38.50 7.46 -22.47
C LYS A 405 39.54 6.89 -21.51
N HIS A 406 39.07 6.27 -20.42
CA HIS A 406 39.93 5.74 -19.35
C HIS A 406 40.25 4.24 -19.48
N LEU A 407 39.65 3.57 -20.47
CA LEU A 407 39.80 2.13 -20.68
C LEU A 407 41.05 1.84 -21.51
N LYS A 408 41.82 0.83 -21.09
CA LYS A 408 42.95 0.28 -21.88
C LYS A 408 42.42 -0.78 -22.83
N LYS A 409 42.73 -0.68 -24.13
CA LYS A 409 42.26 -1.63 -25.15
C LYS A 409 40.76 -1.92 -25.03
N PRO A 410 39.87 -0.91 -25.12
CA PRO A 410 38.43 -1.10 -25.00
C PRO A 410 37.90 -2.01 -26.11
N ILE A 411 36.80 -2.70 -25.85
CA ILE A 411 36.09 -3.47 -26.87
C ILE A 411 34.82 -2.71 -27.21
N VAL A 412 34.68 -2.29 -28.46
CA VAL A 412 33.47 -1.64 -28.97
C VAL A 412 32.80 -2.58 -29.96
N PHE A 413 31.53 -2.92 -29.69
CA PHE A 413 30.76 -3.81 -30.54
C PHE A 413 29.58 -3.05 -31.17
N VAL A 414 29.80 -2.62 -32.40
CA VAL A 414 28.88 -1.84 -33.22
C VAL A 414 27.83 -2.75 -33.85
N GLN A 415 26.57 -2.39 -33.68
CA GLN A 415 25.43 -3.13 -34.22
C GLN A 415 24.80 -2.38 -35.38
N ASP A 416 24.79 -3.08 -36.51
CA ASP A 416 23.90 -2.87 -37.65
C ASP A 416 24.22 -1.70 -38.59
N PHE A 417 23.51 -1.66 -39.72
CA PHE A 417 23.73 -0.76 -40.86
C PHE A 417 23.62 0.74 -40.57
N HIS A 418 23.02 1.09 -39.44
CA HIS A 418 22.92 2.47 -38.96
C HIS A 418 24.29 3.10 -38.70
N PHE A 419 25.31 2.29 -38.41
CA PHE A 419 26.62 2.77 -37.97
C PHE A 419 27.78 2.29 -38.84
N ALA A 420 27.61 2.30 -40.15
CA ALA A 420 28.65 1.82 -41.08
C ALA A 420 29.93 2.66 -41.01
N LEU A 421 29.84 3.97 -40.71
CA LEU A 421 31.00 4.88 -40.63
C LEU A 421 31.72 4.84 -39.29
N LEU A 422 31.03 4.35 -38.27
CA LEU A 422 31.45 4.43 -36.88
C LEU A 422 32.78 3.70 -36.59
N PRO A 423 33.07 2.50 -37.15
CA PRO A 423 34.32 1.80 -36.84
C PRO A 423 35.56 2.60 -37.20
N ARG A 424 35.62 3.18 -38.41
CA ARG A 424 36.73 4.05 -38.83
C ARG A 424 36.86 5.28 -37.94
N MET A 425 35.75 5.94 -37.60
CA MET A 425 35.76 7.10 -36.71
C MET A 425 36.35 6.76 -35.33
N ILE A 426 36.01 5.60 -34.77
CA ILE A 426 36.58 5.13 -33.51
C ILE A 426 38.08 4.84 -33.66
N LYS A 427 38.49 4.08 -34.67
CA LYS A 427 39.91 3.70 -34.88
C LYS A 427 40.81 4.91 -35.10
N ASN A 428 40.34 5.94 -35.79
CA ASN A 428 41.12 7.17 -36.01
C ASN A 428 41.50 7.84 -34.68
N ALA A 429 40.63 7.79 -33.67
CA ALA A 429 40.89 8.38 -32.36
C ALA A 429 41.47 7.37 -31.34
N ARG A 430 41.15 6.08 -31.47
CA ARG A 430 41.57 4.99 -30.57
C ARG A 430 42.03 3.77 -31.37
N PRO A 431 43.25 3.80 -31.94
CA PRO A 431 43.79 2.66 -32.67
C PRO A 431 43.93 1.39 -31.82
N ASP A 432 44.05 1.54 -30.49
CA ASP A 432 44.16 0.45 -29.52
C ASP A 432 42.81 -0.24 -29.20
N ALA A 433 41.68 0.35 -29.60
CA ALA A 433 40.36 -0.24 -29.39
C ALA A 433 40.19 -1.47 -30.30
N THR A 434 39.60 -2.53 -29.77
CA THR A 434 39.10 -3.64 -30.60
C THR A 434 37.67 -3.31 -31.01
N VAL A 435 37.41 -3.16 -32.30
CA VAL A 435 36.12 -2.76 -32.85
C VAL A 435 35.53 -3.91 -33.66
N GLY A 436 34.40 -4.45 -33.21
CA GLY A 436 33.60 -5.38 -33.99
C GLY A 436 32.39 -4.67 -34.59
N LEU A 437 32.03 -5.01 -35.83
CA LEU A 437 30.78 -4.62 -36.47
C LEU A 437 29.99 -5.89 -36.80
N PHE A 438 28.72 -5.95 -36.41
CA PHE A 438 27.82 -7.00 -36.87
C PHE A 438 26.69 -6.41 -37.71
N TRP A 439 26.54 -6.89 -38.94
CA TRP A 439 25.56 -6.41 -39.91
C TRP A 439 24.34 -7.35 -39.93
N HIS A 440 23.18 -6.86 -39.44
CA HIS A 440 22.01 -7.73 -39.18
C HIS A 440 21.07 -7.88 -40.38
N ILE A 441 21.23 -7.05 -41.40
CA ILE A 441 20.45 -7.17 -42.65
C ILE A 441 21.26 -7.94 -43.72
N PRO A 442 20.67 -8.35 -44.85
CA PRO A 442 21.46 -8.96 -45.91
C PRO A 442 22.53 -8.04 -46.48
N TRP A 443 23.55 -8.63 -47.12
CA TRP A 443 24.49 -7.88 -47.94
C TRP A 443 24.35 -8.33 -49.40
N VAL A 444 24.17 -7.36 -50.30
CA VAL A 444 23.91 -7.60 -51.73
C VAL A 444 25.19 -7.82 -52.53
N SER A 445 25.07 -8.27 -53.78
CA SER A 445 26.24 -8.40 -54.66
C SER A 445 26.92 -7.05 -54.91
N ALA A 446 28.18 -7.10 -55.34
CA ALA A 446 28.96 -5.91 -55.64
C ALA A 446 28.29 -5.01 -56.69
N GLU A 447 27.65 -5.59 -57.72
CA GLU A 447 26.89 -4.85 -58.73
C GLU A 447 25.74 -4.07 -58.12
N SER A 448 24.95 -4.72 -57.26
CA SER A 448 23.81 -4.06 -56.62
C SER A 448 24.27 -2.96 -55.68
N PHE A 449 25.32 -3.18 -54.89
CA PHE A 449 25.84 -2.16 -53.98
C PHE A 449 26.45 -0.96 -54.72
N SER A 450 27.01 -1.18 -55.91
CA SER A 450 27.73 -0.17 -56.70
C SER A 450 26.91 1.07 -57.06
N ILE A 451 25.57 1.00 -56.96
CA ILE A 451 24.65 2.11 -57.23
C ILE A 451 24.65 3.16 -56.11
N CYS A 452 25.14 2.82 -54.91
CA CYS A 452 25.22 3.76 -53.80
C CYS A 452 26.30 4.82 -54.08
N PRO A 453 25.96 6.13 -54.10
CA PRO A 453 26.94 7.17 -54.39
C PRO A 453 28.07 7.24 -53.34
N GLN A 454 27.74 7.01 -52.07
CA GLN A 454 28.67 7.07 -50.93
C GLN A 454 29.25 5.69 -50.56
N LYS A 455 29.29 4.77 -51.52
CA LYS A 455 29.79 3.41 -51.32
C LYS A 455 31.21 3.35 -50.76
N LYS A 456 32.11 4.23 -51.21
CA LYS A 456 33.52 4.21 -50.79
C LYS A 456 33.65 4.60 -49.32
N GLU A 457 32.94 5.63 -48.89
CA GLU A 457 32.93 6.11 -47.52
C GLU A 457 32.29 5.09 -46.58
N ILE A 458 31.21 4.43 -47.00
CA ILE A 458 30.57 3.36 -46.23
C ILE A 458 31.52 2.19 -46.04
N LEU A 459 32.13 1.71 -47.13
CA LEU A 459 33.05 0.56 -47.09
C LEU A 459 34.30 0.90 -46.26
N ASP A 460 34.91 2.07 -46.44
CA ASP A 460 36.04 2.50 -45.62
C ASP A 460 35.67 2.63 -44.13
N GLY A 461 34.46 3.14 -43.87
CA GLY A 461 33.86 3.19 -42.55
C GLY A 461 33.84 1.84 -41.86
N MET A 462 33.30 0.83 -42.56
CA MET A 462 33.18 -0.54 -42.07
C MET A 462 34.54 -1.21 -41.89
N LEU A 463 35.47 -0.99 -42.82
CA LEU A 463 36.85 -1.48 -42.78
C LEU A 463 37.71 -0.84 -41.68
N GLY A 464 37.14 0.08 -40.88
CA GLY A 464 37.72 0.44 -39.59
C GLY A 464 37.50 -0.63 -38.49
N ALA A 465 36.65 -1.62 -38.70
CA ALA A 465 36.46 -2.70 -37.74
C ALA A 465 37.60 -3.72 -37.82
N ASP A 466 37.98 -4.29 -36.68
CA ASP A 466 38.89 -5.46 -36.61
C ASP A 466 38.16 -6.77 -36.97
N LEU A 467 36.83 -6.79 -36.83
CA LEU A 467 35.98 -7.92 -37.18
C LEU A 467 34.65 -7.40 -37.75
N ILE A 468 34.26 -7.90 -38.93
CA ILE A 468 32.95 -7.65 -39.53
C ILE A 468 32.21 -8.98 -39.62
N GLY A 469 31.06 -9.08 -38.97
CA GLY A 469 30.22 -10.28 -38.96
C GLY A 469 28.93 -10.10 -39.75
N PHE A 470 28.50 -11.17 -40.41
CA PHE A 470 27.22 -11.28 -41.10
C PHE A 470 26.51 -12.58 -40.70
N HIS A 471 25.20 -12.66 -40.96
CA HIS A 471 24.42 -13.86 -40.64
C HIS A 471 24.75 -15.10 -41.49
N THR A 472 25.23 -14.92 -42.73
CA THR A 472 25.46 -16.03 -43.67
C THR A 472 26.80 -15.86 -44.39
N GLN A 473 27.40 -16.98 -44.79
CA GLN A 473 28.64 -16.99 -45.57
C GLN A 473 28.50 -16.23 -46.89
N LEU A 474 27.33 -16.32 -47.54
CA LEU A 474 27.07 -15.62 -48.79
C LEU A 474 27.24 -14.10 -48.65
N HIS A 475 26.77 -13.54 -47.54
CA HIS A 475 26.91 -12.09 -47.28
C HIS A 475 28.37 -11.70 -47.05
N CYS A 476 29.15 -12.55 -46.36
CA CYS A 476 30.60 -12.34 -46.21
C CYS A 476 31.31 -12.33 -47.57
N ASN A 477 30.97 -13.29 -48.44
CA ASN A 477 31.55 -13.39 -49.79
C ASN A 477 31.21 -12.15 -50.62
N ASN A 478 29.93 -11.76 -50.65
CA ASN A 478 29.46 -10.58 -51.37
C ASN A 478 30.12 -9.29 -50.86
N PHE A 479 30.28 -9.13 -49.55
CA PHE A 479 30.95 -7.97 -48.95
C PHE A 479 32.41 -7.91 -49.39
N THR A 480 33.12 -9.04 -49.31
CA THR A 480 34.52 -9.16 -49.70
C THR A 480 34.71 -8.80 -51.18
N GLU A 481 33.84 -9.32 -52.07
CA GLU A 481 33.84 -8.96 -53.48
C GLU A 481 33.54 -7.46 -53.70
N THR A 482 32.58 -6.91 -52.97
CA THR A 482 32.23 -5.48 -53.03
C THR A 482 33.43 -4.61 -52.66
N VAL A 483 34.13 -4.95 -51.58
CA VAL A 483 35.36 -4.25 -51.15
C VAL A 483 36.46 -4.37 -52.21
N GLY A 484 36.72 -5.57 -52.71
CA GLY A 484 37.75 -5.81 -53.73
C GLY A 484 37.51 -5.00 -54.99
N ARG A 485 36.24 -4.90 -55.42
CA ARG A 485 35.85 -4.18 -56.63
C ARG A 485 35.82 -2.67 -56.47
N GLU A 486 35.28 -2.15 -55.36
CA GLU A 486 35.03 -0.72 -55.20
C GLU A 486 36.21 0.04 -54.59
N LEU A 487 37.05 -0.64 -53.80
CA LEU A 487 38.22 -0.06 -53.13
C LEU A 487 39.56 -0.60 -53.64
N GLU A 488 39.57 -1.53 -54.59
CA GLU A 488 40.80 -2.15 -55.14
C GLU A 488 41.72 -2.72 -54.04
N SER A 489 41.10 -3.23 -52.97
CA SER A 489 41.84 -3.75 -51.81
C SER A 489 42.45 -5.13 -52.09
N LEU A 490 43.65 -5.37 -51.58
CA LEU A 490 44.26 -6.70 -51.57
C LEU A 490 43.53 -7.58 -50.54
N ILE A 491 42.90 -8.65 -51.01
CA ILE A 491 42.14 -9.58 -50.18
C ILE A 491 42.92 -10.89 -50.09
N ASP A 492 43.18 -11.33 -48.85
CA ASP A 492 43.72 -12.65 -48.57
C ASP A 492 42.56 -13.63 -48.38
N PHE A 493 42.27 -14.41 -49.42
CA PHE A 493 41.25 -15.46 -49.37
C PHE A 493 41.71 -16.74 -48.68
N GLU A 494 43.02 -16.93 -48.44
CA GLU A 494 43.53 -18.16 -47.81
C GLU A 494 43.18 -18.23 -46.31
N GLN A 495 43.05 -17.07 -45.66
CA GLN A 495 42.67 -16.95 -44.24
C GLN A 495 41.19 -16.65 -44.03
N PHE A 496 40.36 -16.75 -45.07
CA PHE A 496 38.94 -16.46 -44.98
C PHE A 496 38.21 -17.61 -44.29
N THR A 497 37.87 -17.42 -43.00
CA THR A 497 37.21 -18.40 -42.13
C THR A 497 35.70 -18.22 -42.05
#